data_AF-D3VHL3-F1
#
_entry.id   AF-D3VHL3-F1
#
_cell.length_a   1.000
_cell.length_b   1.000
_cell.length_c   1.000
_cell.angle_alpha   90.00
_cell.angle_beta   90.00
_cell.angle_gamma   90.00
#
_symmetry.space_group_name_H-M   'P 1'
#
loop_
_entity.id
_entity.type
_entity.pdbx_description
1 polymer ?
#
loop_
_entity_poly.entity_id
_entity_poly.type
_entity_poly.pdbx_seq_one_letter_code
_entity_poly.pdbx_strand_id
1 'polypeptide(L)'
;MVKENLVLLELIKYLEISLYGEKRNNTNWLNTVLHDDLLEISKSGYVYTKKNHNQALRSSIWQLSSNNQWQLRFHQGTLMAK
;
A
#
# COMPACT_ATOMS: atom_id res chain seq x y z
N MET A 1 0.32 9.74 -22.37
CA MET A 1 -0.27 8.40 -22.11
C MET A 1 0.73 7.32 -21.68
N VAL A 2 1.67 6.82 -22.50
CA VAL A 2 2.60 5.74 -22.04
C VAL A 2 3.59 6.24 -20.98
N LYS A 3 4.14 7.44 -21.18
CA LYS A 3 5.14 8.04 -20.27
C LYS A 3 4.56 8.38 -18.89
N GLU A 4 3.32 8.87 -18.83
CA GLU A 4 2.61 9.16 -17.57
C GLU A 4 2.34 7.91 -16.74
N ASN A 5 2.01 6.78 -17.39
CA ASN A 5 1.83 5.50 -16.72
C ASN A 5 3.12 4.96 -16.10
N LEU A 6 4.28 5.25 -16.71
CA LEU A 6 5.58 4.85 -16.15
C LEU A 6 5.92 5.68 -14.90
N VAL A 7 5.72 7.00 -14.95
CA VAL A 7 5.96 7.88 -13.80
C VAL A 7 5.03 7.53 -12.63
N LEU A 8 3.75 7.27 -12.90
CA LEU A 8 2.80 6.86 -11.89
C LEU A 8 3.20 5.52 -11.26
N LEU A 9 3.65 4.56 -12.06
CA LEU A 9 4.12 3.27 -11.55
C LEU A 9 5.38 3.41 -10.68
N GLU A 10 6.32 4.28 -11.07
CA GLU A 10 7.51 4.57 -10.26
C GLU A 10 7.15 5.23 -8.93
N LEU A 11 6.21 6.17 -8.93
CA LEU A 11 5.73 6.81 -7.70
C LEU A 11 5.07 5.80 -6.77
N ILE A 12 4.17 4.96 -7.31
CA ILE A 12 3.49 3.92 -6.53
C ILE A 12 4.53 2.96 -5.93
N LYS A 13 5.52 2.51 -6.72
CA LYS A 13 6.61 1.66 -6.21
C LYS A 13 7.40 2.33 -5.10
N TYR A 14 7.74 3.61 -5.25
CA TYR A 14 8.46 4.36 -4.22
C TYR A 14 7.66 4.46 -2.93
N LEU A 15 6.39 4.84 -3.01
CA LEU A 15 5.51 4.98 -1.84
C LEU A 15 5.36 3.64 -1.13
N GLU A 16 5.16 2.57 -1.88
CA GLU A 16 5.06 1.21 -1.37
C GLU A 16 6.34 0.76 -0.66
N ILE A 17 7.51 0.93 -1.29
CA ILE A 17 8.81 0.64 -0.65
C ILE A 17 9.02 1.50 0.58
N SER A 18 8.55 2.75 0.57
CA SER A 18 8.68 3.65 1.72
C SER A 18 7.88 3.15 2.93
N LEU A 19 6.81 2.37 2.74
CA LEU A 19 6.06 1.74 3.82
C LEU A 19 6.76 0.49 4.37
N TYR A 20 7.83 0.01 3.71
CA TYR A 20 8.68 -1.06 4.22
C TYR A 20 9.73 -0.50 5.18
N GLY A 21 9.49 -0.63 6.50
CA GLY A 21 10.45 -0.25 7.54
C GLY A 21 9.91 0.79 8.52
N GLU A 22 10.75 1.69 9.01
CA GLU A 22 10.43 2.62 10.11
C GLU A 22 9.27 3.58 9.80
N LYS A 23 9.13 3.97 8.53
CA LYS A 23 8.08 4.87 8.04
C LYS A 23 6.67 4.31 8.21
N ARG A 24 6.51 2.98 8.36
CA ARG A 24 5.20 2.35 8.64
C ARG A 24 4.62 2.73 10.00
N ASN A 25 5.46 3.19 10.92
CA ASN A 25 5.08 3.60 12.27
C ASN A 25 5.19 5.12 12.43
N ASN A 26 5.52 5.85 11.35
CA ASN A 26 5.62 7.30 11.36
C ASN A 26 4.26 7.90 10.98
N THR A 27 3.47 8.25 11.99
CA THR A 27 2.13 8.84 11.82
C THR A 27 2.11 10.06 10.91
N ASN A 28 3.12 10.92 10.98
CA ASN A 28 3.20 12.11 10.11
C ASN A 28 3.37 11.70 8.65
N TRP A 29 4.25 10.74 8.37
CA TRP A 29 4.41 10.20 7.02
C TRP A 29 3.13 9.53 6.52
N LEU A 30 2.53 8.65 7.32
CA LEU A 30 1.27 7.98 6.97
C LEU A 30 0.16 8.97 6.66
N ASN A 31 0.05 10.06 7.41
CA ASN A 31 -0.94 11.10 7.14
C ASN A 31 -0.76 11.78 5.78
N THR A 32 0.47 11.84 5.27
CA THR A 32 0.77 12.42 3.94
C THR A 32 0.49 11.47 2.80
N VAL A 33 0.69 10.16 2.98
CA VAL A 33 0.63 9.17 1.88
C VAL A 33 -0.68 8.40 1.84
N LEU A 34 -1.40 8.27 2.96
CA LEU A 34 -2.67 7.56 3.03
C LEU A 34 -3.84 8.52 2.81
N HIS A 35 -4.78 8.13 1.95
CA HIS A 35 -6.02 8.87 1.75
C HIS A 35 -6.90 8.84 3.01
N ASP A 36 -7.67 9.90 3.26
CA ASP A 36 -8.51 10.00 4.46
C ASP A 36 -9.61 8.93 4.51
N ASP A 37 -10.06 8.49 3.34
CA ASP A 37 -11.05 7.40 3.16
C ASP A 37 -10.42 6.00 3.10
N LEU A 38 -9.19 5.82 3.60
CA LEU A 38 -8.55 4.50 3.64
C LEU A 38 -9.38 3.52 4.48
N LEU A 39 -9.62 2.34 3.90
CA LEU A 39 -10.14 1.16 4.58
C LEU A 39 -9.14 0.01 4.43
N GLU A 40 -8.53 -0.41 5.53
CA GLU A 40 -7.65 -1.58 5.58
C GLU A 40 -8.38 -2.76 6.20
N ILE A 41 -8.48 -3.86 5.46
CA ILE A 41 -9.09 -5.11 5.93
C ILE A 41 -7.98 -6.05 6.38
N SER A 42 -7.92 -6.31 7.68
CA SER A 42 -6.91 -7.19 8.26
C SER A 42 -7.21 -8.67 8.04
N LYS A 43 -6.26 -9.55 8.40
CA LYS A 43 -6.42 -11.02 8.29
C LYS A 43 -7.65 -11.54 9.05
N SER A 44 -8.05 -10.89 10.15
CA SER A 44 -9.24 -11.28 10.92
C SER A 44 -10.55 -10.82 10.29
N GLY A 45 -10.51 -10.05 9.20
CA GLY A 45 -11.66 -9.38 8.60
C GLY A 45 -12.02 -8.06 9.28
N TYR A 46 -11.28 -7.66 10.33
CA TYR A 46 -11.50 -6.35 10.97
C TYR A 46 -11.07 -5.22 10.03
N VAL A 47 -11.92 -4.19 9.95
CA VAL A 47 -11.72 -3.01 9.10
C VAL A 47 -11.14 -1.87 9.92
N TYR A 48 -9.97 -1.40 9.50
CA TYR A 48 -9.27 -0.26 10.05
C TYR A 48 -9.45 0.96 9.15
N THR A 49 -9.63 2.12 9.76
CA THR A 49 -9.62 3.42 9.08
C THR A 49 -8.33 4.16 9.40
N LYS A 50 -7.96 5.15 8.57
CA LYS A 50 -6.79 6.02 8.85
C LYS A 50 -6.81 6.61 10.27
N LYS A 51 -7.98 6.99 10.78
CA LYS A 51 -8.14 7.56 12.13
C LYS A 51 -7.87 6.57 13.26
N ASN A 52 -8.18 5.30 13.02
CA ASN A 52 -8.11 4.23 14.03
C ASN A 52 -6.82 3.40 13.89
N HIS A 53 -6.00 3.69 12.88
CA HIS A 53 -4.87 2.86 12.50
C HIS A 53 -3.73 3.70 11.93
N ASN A 54 -2.78 4.03 12.81
CA ASN A 54 -1.54 4.72 12.45
C ASN A 54 -0.45 3.74 11.99
N GLN A 55 -0.83 2.64 11.38
CA GLN A 55 0.06 1.62 10.82
C GLN A 55 -0.55 1.11 9.52
N ALA A 56 0.27 0.68 8.58
CA ALA A 56 -0.18 -0.11 7.43
C ALA A 56 0.34 -1.55 7.63
N LEU A 57 -0.54 -2.55 7.64
CA LEU A 57 -0.14 -3.94 7.89
C LEU A 57 0.18 -4.69 6.61
N ARG A 58 -0.58 -4.44 5.52
CA ARG A 58 -0.35 -5.03 4.20
C ARG A 58 -0.78 -4.11 3.06
N SER A 59 0.06 -4.02 2.05
CA SER A 59 -0.24 -3.41 0.77
C SER A 59 0.19 -4.36 -0.35
N SER A 60 -0.60 -4.37 -1.43
CA SER A 60 -0.37 -5.24 -2.59
C SER A 60 -0.79 -4.48 -3.82
N ILE A 61 0.07 -4.45 -4.84
CA ILE A 61 -0.21 -3.79 -6.10
C ILE A 61 -0.55 -4.85 -7.12
N TRP A 62 -1.77 -4.79 -7.63
CA TRP A 62 -2.26 -5.64 -8.70
C TRP A 62 -2.40 -4.82 -9.96
N GLN A 63 -1.87 -5.33 -11.07
CA GLN A 63 -2.03 -4.74 -12.38
C GLN A 63 -2.87 -5.67 -13.24
N LEU A 64 -3.93 -5.13 -13.85
CA LEU A 64 -4.69 -5.86 -14.87
C LEU A 64 -3.87 -5.86 -16.17
N SER A 65 -3.56 -7.06 -16.65
CA SER A 65 -2.86 -7.27 -17.92
C SER A 65 -3.81 -7.12 -19.11
N SER A 66 -3.26 -6.90 -20.31
CA SER A 66 -4.02 -6.79 -21.56
C SER A 66 -4.78 -8.06 -21.93
N ASN A 67 -4.41 -9.20 -21.36
CA ASN A 67 -5.13 -10.47 -21.49
C ASN A 67 -6.20 -10.68 -20.39
N ASN A 68 -6.63 -9.61 -19.71
CA ASN A 68 -7.60 -9.63 -18.62
C ASN A 68 -7.23 -10.52 -17.42
N GLN A 69 -5.94 -10.77 -17.20
CA GLN A 69 -5.46 -11.48 -16.03
C GLN A 69 -4.87 -10.51 -15.01
N TRP A 70 -5.24 -10.68 -13.75
CA TRP A 70 -4.63 -9.93 -12.66
C TRP A 70 -3.23 -10.46 -12.38
N GLN A 71 -2.25 -9.56 -12.40
CA GLN A 71 -0.86 -9.86 -12.08
C GLN A 71 -0.46 -9.12 -10.81
N LEU A 72 0.00 -9.88 -9.82
CA LEU A 72 0.61 -9.32 -8.62
C LEU A 72 1.95 -8.71 -9.00
N ARG A 73 2.06 -7.39 -8.93
CA ARG A 73 3.30 -6.65 -9.20
C ARG A 73 4.14 -6.49 -7.96
N PHE A 74 3.50 -6.40 -6.81
CA PHE A 74 4.17 -6.25 -5.53
C PHE A 74 3.30 -6.81 -4.41
N HIS A 75 3.94 -7.46 -3.44
CA HIS A 75 3.30 -7.99 -2.25
C HIS A 75 4.18 -7.72 -1.03
N GLN A 76 3.72 -6.86 -0.13
CA GLN A 76 4.35 -6.73 1.17
C GLN A 76 3.82 -7.82 2.11
N GLY A 77 4.70 -8.71 2.53
CA GLY A 77 4.40 -9.63 3.63
C GLY A 77 4.22 -8.85 4.95
N THR A 78 3.27 -9.27 5.77
CA THR A 78 3.25 -8.89 7.19
C THR A 78 4.53 -9.40 7.83
N LEU A 79 5.31 -8.51 8.44
CA LEU A 79 6.30 -8.92 9.44
C LEU A 79 5.55 -9.69 10.55
N MET A 80 5.99 -10.91 10.86
CA MET A 80 5.56 -11.57 12.09
C MET A 80 5.93 -10.64 13.26
N ALA A 81 4.99 -10.45 14.18
CA ALA A 81 5.31 -9.80 15.45
C ALA A 81 6.51 -10.54 16.08
N LYS A 82 7.50 -9.77 16.55
CA LYS A 82 8.57 -10.31 17.40
C LYS A 82 8.01 -10.75 18.74
#